data_AF-A0A5B7JFE2-F1
#
_entry.id   AF-A0A5B7JFE2-F1
#
_cell.length_a   1.000
_cell.length_b   1.000
_cell.length_c   1.000
_cell.angle_alpha   90.00
_cell.angle_beta   90.00
_cell.angle_gamma   90.00
#
_symmetry.space_group_name_H-M   'P 1'
#
loop_
_entity.id
_entity.type
_entity.pdbx_description
1 polymer ?
#
loop_
_entity_poly.entity_id
_entity_poly.type
_entity_poly.pdbx_seq_one_letter_code
_entity_poly.pdbx_strand_id
1 'polypeptide(L)'
;MRLVQIQLNLQWDRQLMADDHPVSWDLNTRRDLEWRHQILSTEWTLHMDVCRQLWRVWGYPTVDLFATYVNYRIPNFVSSFQDLQAIATDAV
;
A
#
# COMPACT_ATOMS: atom_id res chain seq x y z
N MET A 1 5.91 15.73 -6.22
CA MET A 1 5.70 14.31 -5.87
C MET A 1 6.99 13.48 -5.76
N ARG A 2 8.07 13.73 -6.53
CA ARG A 2 9.33 12.95 -6.41
C ARG A 2 10.07 13.04 -5.06
N LEU A 3 9.98 14.16 -4.35
CA LEU A 3 10.71 14.36 -3.08
C LEU A 3 10.18 13.52 -1.92
N VAL A 4 8.86 13.34 -1.84
CA VAL A 4 8.22 12.49 -0.82
C VAL A 4 8.58 11.02 -1.04
N GLN A 5 8.64 10.59 -2.31
CA GLN A 5 9.09 9.24 -2.69
C GLN A 5 10.53 8.96 -2.26
N ILE A 6 11.43 9.93 -2.46
CA ILE A 6 12.85 9.80 -2.08
C ILE A 6 13.00 9.76 -0.55
N GLN A 7 12.25 10.59 0.18
CA GLN A 7 12.31 10.59 1.65
C GLN A 7 11.77 9.30 2.26
N LEU A 8 10.68 8.74 1.70
CA LEU A 8 10.18 7.44 2.11
C LEU A 8 11.22 6.35 1.84
N ASN A 9 11.79 6.27 0.64
CA ASN A 9 12.82 5.27 0.31
C ASN A 9 14.02 5.32 1.28
N LEU A 10 14.52 6.52 1.59
CA LEU A 10 15.63 6.69 2.53
C LEU A 10 15.27 6.36 3.99
N GLN A 11 14.00 6.42 4.36
CA GLN A 11 13.53 6.08 5.69
C GLN A 11 13.32 4.56 5.81
N TRP A 12 12.77 3.91 4.79
CA TRP A 12 12.64 2.45 4.69
C TRP A 12 14.00 1.74 4.64
N ASP A 13 14.95 2.24 3.85
CA ASP A 13 16.32 1.68 3.79
C ASP A 13 17.04 1.79 5.14
N ARG A 14 16.83 2.88 5.88
CA ARG A 14 17.41 3.05 7.22
C ARG A 14 16.77 2.15 8.26
N GLN A 15 15.46 1.92 8.17
CA GLN A 15 14.75 1.00 9.07
C GLN A 15 15.21 -0.46 8.83
N LEU A 16 15.35 -0.85 7.55
CA LEU A 16 15.80 -2.18 7.14
C LEU A 16 17.27 -2.48 7.50
N MET A 17 18.10 -1.45 7.64
CA MET A 17 19.50 -1.58 8.08
C MET A 17 19.67 -1.50 9.60
N ALA A 18 18.68 -0.98 10.32
CA ALA A 18 18.69 -0.83 11.78
C ALA A 18 18.13 -2.07 12.49
N ASP A 19 17.19 -2.77 11.85
CA ASP A 19 16.65 -4.03 12.35
C ASP A 19 17.54 -5.18 11.83
N ASP A 20 18.35 -5.75 12.71
CA ASP A 20 19.27 -6.88 12.48
C ASP A 20 18.49 -8.20 12.28
N HIS A 21 17.40 -8.16 11.51
CA HIS A 21 16.50 -9.27 11.27
C HIS A 21 17.00 -10.13 10.10
N PRO A 22 16.99 -11.48 10.23
CA PRO A 22 17.40 -12.40 9.18
C PRO A 22 16.26 -12.55 8.18
N VAL A 23 15.90 -11.48 7.48
CA VAL A 23 15.15 -11.64 6.22
C VAL A 23 16.15 -12.31 5.27
N SER A 24 15.96 -13.60 5.04
CA SER A 24 16.69 -14.31 4.00
C SER A 24 16.48 -13.55 2.70
N TRP A 25 17.52 -12.89 2.21
CA TRP A 25 17.55 -12.20 0.92
C TRP A 25 17.53 -13.18 -0.24
N ASP A 26 16.73 -14.24 -0.15
CA ASP A 26 16.53 -15.12 -1.28
C ASP A 26 15.91 -14.32 -2.44
N LEU A 27 16.20 -14.81 -3.64
CA LEU A 27 15.80 -14.14 -4.87
C LEU A 27 14.28 -13.99 -4.97
N ASN A 28 13.51 -14.83 -4.29
CA ASN A 28 12.05 -14.75 -4.29
C ASN A 28 11.56 -13.58 -3.44
N THR A 29 12.08 -13.41 -2.23
CA THR A 29 11.76 -12.28 -1.34
C THR A 29 12.11 -10.95 -2.01
N ARG A 30 13.25 -10.91 -2.69
CA ARG A 30 13.71 -9.72 -3.41
C ARG A 30 12.83 -9.41 -4.62
N ARG A 31 12.43 -10.44 -5.37
CA ARG A 31 11.50 -10.32 -6.48
C ARG A 31 10.12 -9.86 -5.98
N ASP A 32 9.58 -10.45 -4.93
CA ASP A 32 8.28 -10.06 -4.37
C ASP A 32 8.25 -8.59 -3.96
N LEU A 33 9.32 -8.09 -3.35
CA LEU A 33 9.45 -6.67 -3.02
C LEU A 33 9.48 -5.80 -4.29
N GLU A 34 10.28 -6.18 -5.29
CA GLU A 34 10.37 -5.42 -6.54
C GLU A 34 9.02 -5.39 -7.30
N TRP A 35 8.32 -6.52 -7.33
CA TRP A 35 7.00 -6.64 -7.92
C TRP A 35 5.95 -5.82 -7.18
N ARG A 36 5.95 -5.84 -5.84
CA ARG A 36 5.10 -4.95 -5.02
C ARG A 36 5.33 -3.48 -5.37
N HIS A 37 6.57 -3.03 -5.46
CA HIS A 37 6.89 -1.65 -5.82
C HIS A 37 6.39 -1.27 -7.22
N GLN A 38 6.56 -2.16 -8.21
CA GLN A 38 6.09 -1.94 -9.56
C GLN A 38 4.55 -1.82 -9.59
N ILE A 39 3.84 -2.75 -8.94
CA ILE A 39 2.38 -2.74 -8.87
C ILE A 39 1.87 -1.45 -8.21
N LEU A 40 2.38 -1.11 -7.03
CA LEU A 40 2.02 0.12 -6.30
C LEU A 40 2.23 1.40 -7.12
N SER A 41 3.26 1.42 -7.98
CA SER A 41 3.51 2.57 -8.86
C SER A 41 2.52 2.69 -10.03
N THR A 42 1.85 1.60 -10.37
CA THR A 42 0.88 1.51 -11.48
C THR A 42 -0.57 1.47 -11.03
N GLU A 43 -0.85 1.37 -9.73
CA GLU A 43 -2.21 1.36 -9.20
C GLU A 43 -2.89 2.71 -9.42
N TRP A 44 -4.11 2.67 -9.95
CA TRP A 44 -4.93 3.87 -10.15
C TRP A 44 -5.74 4.11 -8.89
N THR A 45 -5.76 5.35 -8.41
CA THR A 45 -6.56 5.72 -7.24
C THR A 45 -7.36 6.98 -7.52
N LEU A 46 -8.66 6.92 -7.26
CA LEU A 46 -9.54 8.08 -7.36
C LEU A 46 -9.10 9.17 -6.38
N HIS A 47 -9.17 10.43 -6.81
CA HIS A 47 -8.93 11.56 -5.91
C HIS A 47 -10.00 11.59 -4.81
N MET A 48 -9.61 11.96 -3.58
CA MET A 48 -10.51 11.93 -2.42
C MET A 48 -11.81 12.74 -2.65
N ASP A 49 -11.74 13.85 -3.38
CA ASP A 49 -12.93 14.65 -3.69
C ASP A 49 -13.88 13.94 -4.66
N VAL A 50 -13.37 13.12 -5.56
CA VAL A 50 -14.20 12.28 -6.45
C VAL A 50 -14.85 11.17 -5.62
N CYS A 51 -14.10 10.53 -4.72
CA CYS A 51 -14.65 9.54 -3.78
C CYS A 51 -15.81 10.14 -2.97
N ARG A 52 -15.61 11.31 -2.37
CA ARG A 52 -16.65 12.02 -1.60
C ARG A 52 -17.89 12.34 -2.44
N GLN A 53 -17.73 12.69 -3.71
CA GLN A 53 -18.85 12.91 -4.60
C GLN A 53 -19.63 11.62 -4.87
N LEU A 54 -18.93 10.51 -5.15
CA LEU A 54 -19.57 9.20 -5.34
C LEU A 54 -20.29 8.72 -4.08
N TRP A 55 -19.69 8.88 -2.90
CA TRP A 55 -20.29 8.48 -1.63
C TRP A 55 -21.57 9.25 -1.28
N ARG A 56 -21.72 10.49 -1.78
CA ARG A 56 -22.98 11.23 -1.63
C ARG A 56 -24.12 10.63 -2.45
N VAL A 57 -23.81 9.95 -3.55
CA VAL A 57 -24.81 9.33 -4.44
C VAL A 57 -25.13 7.91 -4.02
N TRP A 58 -24.11 7.12 -3.68
CA TRP A 58 -24.25 5.68 -3.40
C TRP A 58 -24.16 5.30 -1.92
N GLY A 59 -23.91 6.27 -1.05
CA GLY A 59 -23.69 6.05 0.39
C GLY A 59 -22.20 5.93 0.73
N TYR A 60 -21.90 6.11 2.02
CA TYR A 60 -20.54 6.05 2.54
C TYR A 60 -20.11 4.58 2.73
N PRO A 61 -19.01 4.13 2.10
CA PRO A 61 -18.53 2.76 2.26
C PRO A 61 -17.97 2.54 3.65
N THR A 62 -18.11 1.32 4.15
CA THR A 62 -17.53 0.90 5.44
C THR A 62 -16.16 0.24 5.30
N VAL A 63 -15.82 -0.25 4.10
CA VAL A 63 -14.56 -0.92 3.76
C VAL A 63 -14.10 -0.54 2.34
N ASP A 64 -12.81 -0.29 2.16
CA ASP A 64 -12.14 -0.10 0.86
C ASP A 64 -11.57 -1.45 0.40
N LEU A 65 -12.13 -2.04 -0.65
CA LEU A 65 -11.87 -3.43 -1.02
C LEU A 65 -10.63 -3.63 -1.91
N PHE A 66 -10.15 -2.58 -2.55
CA PHE A 66 -9.05 -2.66 -3.51
C PHE A 66 -8.05 -1.54 -3.26
N ALA A 67 -7.37 -1.61 -2.12
CA ALA A 67 -6.47 -0.58 -1.65
C ALA A 67 -5.20 -1.16 -1.02
N THR A 68 -4.23 -0.30 -0.76
CA THR A 68 -2.94 -0.58 -0.12
C THR A 68 -2.64 0.51 0.91
N TYR A 69 -1.63 0.34 1.77
CA TYR A 69 -1.23 1.36 2.76
C TYR A 69 -0.96 2.75 2.16
N VAL A 70 -0.65 2.84 0.86
CA VAL A 70 -0.35 4.13 0.21
C VAL A 70 -1.57 4.80 -0.42
N ASN A 71 -2.65 4.06 -0.68
CA ASN A 71 -3.76 4.59 -1.48
C ASN A 71 -5.16 4.41 -0.90
N TYR A 72 -5.30 3.75 0.26
CA TYR A 72 -6.59 3.59 0.94
C TYR A 72 -7.32 4.93 1.12
N ARG A 73 -8.63 4.92 0.93
CA ARG A 73 -9.48 6.12 1.05
C ARG A 73 -10.28 6.16 2.35
N ILE A 74 -10.41 5.02 3.02
CA ILE A 74 -11.04 4.91 4.33
C ILE A 74 -10.25 3.93 5.22
N PRO A 75 -10.29 4.09 6.57
CA PRO A 75 -9.39 3.36 7.47
C PRO A 75 -9.52 1.83 7.44
N ASN A 76 -10.72 1.33 7.14
CA ASN A 76 -10.95 -0.10 6.99
C ASN A 76 -10.69 -0.46 5.53
N PHE A 77 -9.61 -1.17 5.22
CA PHE A 77 -9.29 -1.55 3.85
C PHE A 77 -8.72 -2.96 3.75
N VAL A 78 -8.92 -3.58 2.59
CA VAL A 78 -8.37 -4.87 2.21
C VAL A 78 -7.23 -4.63 1.22
N SER A 79 -6.13 -5.34 1.40
CA SER A 79 -4.93 -5.24 0.56
C SER A 79 -4.60 -6.55 -0.11
N SER A 80 -4.15 -6.53 -1.35
CA SER A 80 -3.64 -7.72 -2.07
C SER A 80 -2.31 -8.22 -1.49
N PHE A 81 -1.65 -7.43 -0.65
CA PHE A 81 -0.42 -7.77 0.05
C PHE A 81 -0.63 -7.83 1.56
N GLN A 82 0.21 -8.61 2.25
CA GLN A 82 0.30 -8.56 3.70
C GLN A 82 0.65 -7.14 4.17
N ASP A 83 -0.24 -6.57 4.97
CA ASP A 83 -0.16 -5.24 5.52
C ASP A 83 -0.74 -5.28 6.93
N LEU A 84 0.02 -4.74 7.90
CA LEU A 84 -0.39 -4.70 9.30
C LEU A 84 -1.59 -3.77 9.55
N GLN A 85 -1.84 -2.82 8.65
CA GLN A 85 -2.94 -1.86 8.75
C GLN A 85 -4.18 -2.31 7.98
N ALA A 86 -4.06 -3.29 7.08
CA ALA A 86 -5.20 -3.85 6.37
C ALA A 86 -6.01 -4.78 7.28
N ILE A 87 -7.35 -4.73 7.17
CA ILE A 87 -8.23 -5.59 7.96
C ILE A 87 -8.23 -7.05 7.47
N ALA A 88 -7.83 -7.25 6.21
CA ALA A 88 -7.67 -8.55 5.57
C ALA A 88 -6.71 -8.42 4.39
N THR A 89 -6.14 -9.56 3.99
CA THR A 89 -5.46 -9.70 2.70
C THR A 89 -6.44 -10.29 1.70
N ASP A 90 -6.62 -9.66 0.54
CA ASP A 90 -7.44 -10.21 -0.55
C ASP A 90 -6.83 -11.55 -1.00
N ALA A 91 -7.68 -12.54 -1.24
CA ALA A 91 -7.22 -13.86 -1.66
C ALA A 91 -6.83 -13.77 -3.14
N VAL A 92 -5.52 -13.83 -3.40
CA VAL A 92 -4.94 -13.87 -4.76
C VAL A 92 -5.31 -15.16 -5.48
#